data_AF-A0A510IAJ3-F1
#
_entry.id   AF-A0A510IAJ3-F1
#
_cell.length_a   1.000
_cell.length_b   1.000
_cell.length_c   1.000
_cell.angle_alpha   90.00
_cell.angle_beta   90.00
_cell.angle_gamma   90.00
#
_symmetry.space_group_name_H-M   'P 1'
#
loop_
_entity.id
_entity.type
_entity.pdbx_description
1 polymer ?
#
loop_
_entity_poly.entity_id
_entity_poly.type
_entity_poly.pdbx_seq_one_letter_code
_entity_poly.pdbx_strand_id
1 'polypeptide(L)'
;MKTKGIYLIPFLGGLALSDEKINTRWQDVVISIMGPFFGLVLSIVFTILYWMTGEMLFAGLAVFNALLNLFNLLPILPLDGGHVLKSITFSMNSWIGLVGSIATAALGIYISYAFGLTLLGFLLIMGMLEVVIEWRLRHHSHLLPLTRYGQMFSFVWYLLSVGGFVAIIWYFAGLGDSLLSLPLQILGT
;
A
#
# COMPACT_ATOMS: atom_id res chain seq x y z
N MET A 1 17.23 -6.28 14.15
CA MET A 1 17.64 -5.46 13.00
C MET A 1 18.21 -4.14 13.44
N LYS A 2 19.55 -4.07 13.47
CA LYS A 2 20.26 -2.80 13.53
C LYS A 2 20.33 -2.22 12.10
N THR A 3 20.06 -0.93 11.97
CA THR A 3 20.23 -0.20 10.72
C THR A 3 21.67 0.32 10.63
N LYS A 4 22.33 0.14 9.49
CA LYS A 4 23.68 0.68 9.23
C LYS A 4 23.65 2.18 8.95
N GLY A 5 22.55 2.65 8.36
CA GLY A 5 22.34 4.05 8.00
C GLY A 5 21.07 4.22 7.17
N ILE A 6 20.61 5.46 7.07
CA ILE A 6 19.52 5.88 6.19
C ILE A 6 20.15 6.72 5.07
N TYR A 7 19.95 6.30 3.82
CA TYR A 7 20.42 7.01 2.65
C TYR A 7 19.22 7.67 1.97
N LEU A 8 19.27 8.99 1.79
CA LEU A 8 18.28 9.69 0.98
C LEU A 8 18.82 9.77 -0.45
N ILE A 9 18.25 8.96 -1.34
CA ILE A 9 18.60 8.94 -2.75
C ILE A 9 17.69 9.98 -3.44
N PRO A 10 18.26 11.03 -4.05
CA PRO A 10 17.47 12.03 -4.76
C PRO A 10 16.53 11.36 -5.77
N PHE A 11 15.26 11.79 -5.78
CA PHE A 11 14.19 11.28 -6.66
C PHE A 11 13.77 9.81 -6.49
N LEU A 12 14.54 9.00 -5.75
CA LEU A 12 14.23 7.59 -5.49
C LEU A 12 13.61 7.38 -4.10
N GLY A 13 13.92 8.25 -3.14
CA GLY A 13 13.39 8.19 -1.77
C GLY A 13 14.44 7.81 -0.72
N GLY A 14 13.96 7.38 0.45
CA GLY A 14 14.81 6.97 1.57
C GLY A 14 15.05 5.45 1.58
N LEU A 15 16.32 5.04 1.65
CA LEU A 15 16.73 3.65 1.76
C LEU A 15 17.35 3.39 3.14
N ALA A 16 16.69 2.55 3.93
CA ALA A 16 17.22 2.08 5.20
C ALA A 16 18.00 0.77 4.99
N LEU A 17 19.33 0.83 5.09
CA LEU A 17 20.19 -0.34 4.96
C LEU A 17 20.23 -1.11 6.29
N SER A 18 19.81 -2.37 6.27
CA SER A 18 19.98 -3.29 7.40
C SER A 18 21.10 -4.29 7.14
N ASP A 19 21.83 -4.63 8.20
CA ASP A 19 22.92 -5.62 8.15
C ASP A 19 22.43 -7.07 8.25
N GLU A 20 21.20 -7.26 8.73
CA GLU A 20 20.60 -8.58 8.93
C GLU A 20 19.72 -8.94 7.73
N LYS A 21 19.90 -10.15 7.19
CA LYS A 21 18.98 -10.69 6.19
C LYS A 21 17.59 -10.89 6.81
N ILE A 22 16.54 -10.49 6.09
CA ILE A 22 15.17 -10.85 6.46
C ILE A 22 15.07 -12.37 6.46
N ASN A 23 14.64 -12.96 7.58
CA ASN A 23 14.59 -14.41 7.76
C ASN A 23 13.15 -14.96 7.71
N THR A 24 12.17 -14.10 8.01
CA THR A 24 10.75 -14.49 8.05
C THR A 24 9.91 -13.58 7.19
N ARG A 25 8.86 -14.11 6.57
CA ARG A 25 7.90 -13.29 5.84
C ARG A 25 7.08 -12.38 6.74
N TRP A 26 6.95 -12.71 8.02
CA TRP A 26 6.29 -11.84 9.00
C TRP A 26 7.10 -10.54 9.17
N GLN A 27 8.42 -10.63 9.27
CA GLN A 27 9.29 -9.45 9.30
C GLN A 27 9.15 -8.63 8.03
N ASP A 28 9.11 -9.26 6.85
CA ASP A 28 8.91 -8.57 5.58
C ASP A 28 7.60 -7.77 5.56
N VAL A 29 6.48 -8.39 5.94
CA VAL A 29 5.18 -7.69 6.03
C VAL A 29 5.22 -6.53 7.02
N VAL A 30 5.75 -6.76 8.23
CA VAL A 30 5.78 -5.71 9.26
C VAL A 30 6.63 -4.55 8.78
N ILE A 31 7.83 -4.80 8.25
CA ILE A 31 8.74 -3.75 7.77
C ILE A 31 8.07 -2.94 6.66
N SER A 32 7.45 -3.59 5.68
CA SER A 32 6.78 -2.92 4.56
C SER A 32 5.52 -2.16 4.99
N ILE A 33 4.70 -2.67 5.91
CA ILE A 33 3.49 -1.96 6.36
C ILE A 33 3.82 -0.79 7.30
N MET A 34 4.95 -0.81 8.03
CA MET A 34 5.24 0.24 9.01
C MET A 34 5.30 1.64 8.39
N GLY A 35 5.88 1.79 7.20
CA GLY A 35 5.91 3.08 6.49
C GLY A 35 4.49 3.62 6.23
N PRO A 36 3.65 2.90 5.45
CA PRO A 36 2.26 3.26 5.24
C PRO A 36 1.41 3.36 6.50
N PHE A 37 1.67 2.57 7.55
CA PHE A 37 0.95 2.66 8.81
C PHE A 37 1.16 4.01 9.49
N PHE A 38 2.42 4.44 9.67
CA PHE A 38 2.71 5.76 10.22
C PHE A 38 2.29 6.87 9.27
N GLY A 39 2.37 6.65 7.96
CA GLY A 39 1.78 7.52 6.95
C GLY A 39 0.28 7.74 7.18
N LEU A 40 -0.49 6.68 7.45
CA LEU A 40 -1.93 6.79 7.68
C LEU A 40 -2.23 7.55 8.97
N VAL A 41 -1.52 7.25 10.05
CA VAL A 41 -1.63 7.99 11.31
C VAL A 41 -1.37 9.48 11.07
N LEU A 42 -0.33 9.82 10.32
CA LEU A 42 0.01 11.21 10.01
C LEU A 42 -1.07 11.90 9.16
N SER A 43 -1.62 11.23 8.15
CA SER A 43 -2.75 11.76 7.37
C SER A 43 -4.00 11.98 8.22
N ILE A 44 -4.27 11.10 9.19
CA ILE A 44 -5.37 11.28 10.15
C ILE A 44 -5.11 12.50 11.04
N VAL A 45 -3.89 12.65 11.55
CA VAL A 45 -3.51 13.83 12.37
C VAL A 45 -3.71 15.12 11.58
N PHE A 46 -3.26 15.19 10.32
CA PHE A 46 -3.49 16.36 9.47
C PHE A 46 -4.97 16.60 9.18
N THR A 47 -5.76 15.54 8.99
CA THR A 47 -7.23 15.66 8.86
C THR A 47 -7.87 16.29 10.10
N ILE A 48 -7.46 15.85 11.30
CA ILE A 48 -7.96 16.40 12.57
C ILE A 48 -7.54 17.87 12.72
N LEU A 49 -6.29 18.20 12.39
CA LEU A 49 -5.80 19.58 12.43
C LEU A 49 -6.57 20.49 11.48
N TYR A 50 -6.88 20.02 10.27
CA TYR A 50 -7.76 20.73 9.34
C TYR A 50 -9.14 21.00 9.96
N TRP A 51 -9.77 20.02 10.61
CA TRP A 51 -11.07 20.24 11.26
C TRP A 51 -11.02 21.25 12.42
N MET A 52 -9.90 21.32 13.14
CA MET A 52 -9.76 22.25 14.26
C MET A 52 -9.41 23.68 13.83
N THR A 53 -8.63 23.82 12.75
CA THR A 53 -8.07 25.12 12.33
C THR A 53 -8.76 25.72 11.12
N GLY A 54 -9.37 24.89 10.27
CA GLY A 54 -9.88 25.28 8.95
C GLY A 54 -8.80 25.55 7.91
N GLU A 55 -7.51 25.35 8.24
CA GLU A 55 -6.39 25.71 7.37
C GLU A 55 -6.20 24.69 6.24
N MET A 56 -6.34 25.16 4.99
CA MET A 56 -6.27 24.33 3.78
C MET A 56 -4.92 23.61 3.61
N LEU A 57 -3.86 24.16 4.20
CA LEU A 57 -2.54 23.53 4.20
C LEU A 57 -2.57 22.13 4.82
N PHE A 58 -3.28 21.94 5.94
CA PHE A 58 -3.38 20.62 6.57
C PHE A 58 -4.19 19.63 5.74
N ALA A 59 -5.23 20.09 5.05
CA ALA A 59 -5.96 19.27 4.08
C ALA A 59 -5.03 18.82 2.95
N GLY A 60 -4.27 19.75 2.36
CA GLY A 60 -3.29 19.44 1.32
C GLY A 60 -2.24 18.42 1.77
N LEU A 61 -1.70 18.59 2.99
CA LEU A 61 -0.74 17.64 3.57
C LEU A 61 -1.37 16.26 3.82
N ALA A 62 -2.61 16.20 4.31
CA ALA A 62 -3.31 14.94 4.57
C ALA A 62 -3.48 14.13 3.28
N VAL A 63 -3.96 14.78 2.21
CA VAL A 63 -4.23 14.12 0.93
C VAL A 63 -2.94 13.78 0.20
N PHE A 64 -1.95 14.68 0.18
CA PHE A 64 -0.66 14.40 -0.47
C PHE A 64 0.07 13.24 0.20
N ASN A 65 0.13 13.22 1.53
CA ASN A 65 0.70 12.11 2.28
C ASN A 65 -0.10 10.81 2.06
N ALA A 66 -1.44 10.89 2.00
CA ALA A 66 -2.27 9.74 1.72
C ALA A 66 -2.00 9.16 0.32
N LEU A 67 -1.85 10.02 -0.68
CA LEU A 67 -1.53 9.65 -2.05
C LEU A 67 -0.17 8.93 -2.12
N LEU A 68 0.88 9.51 -1.55
CA LEU A 68 2.22 8.90 -1.55
C LEU A 68 2.24 7.51 -0.91
N ASN A 69 1.57 7.34 0.22
CA ASN A 69 1.53 6.05 0.91
C ASN A 69 0.60 5.05 0.20
N LEU A 70 -0.46 5.51 -0.47
CA LEU A 70 -1.30 4.66 -1.31
C LEU A 70 -0.50 4.13 -2.52
N PHE A 71 0.35 4.97 -3.13
CA PHE A 71 1.29 4.51 -4.16
C PHE A 71 2.25 3.45 -3.61
N ASN A 72 2.83 3.64 -2.42
CA ASN A 72 3.71 2.62 -1.81
C ASN A 72 2.99 1.30 -1.52
N LEU A 73 1.68 1.35 -1.25
CA LEU A 73 0.87 0.14 -1.03
C LEU A 73 0.45 -0.56 -2.32
N LEU A 74 0.87 -0.09 -3.50
CA LEU A 74 0.53 -0.78 -4.74
C LEU A 74 1.16 -2.20 -4.78
N PRO A 75 0.46 -3.16 -5.40
CA PRO A 75 0.89 -4.55 -5.57
C PRO A 75 2.05 -4.74 -6.56
N ILE A 76 3.09 -3.90 -6.52
CA ILE A 76 4.19 -3.86 -7.49
C ILE A 76 5.53 -3.84 -6.76
N LEU A 77 6.49 -4.71 -7.07
CA LEU A 77 7.85 -4.60 -6.55
C LEU A 77 8.62 -3.51 -7.32
N PRO A 78 9.40 -2.64 -6.64
CA PRO A 78 9.93 -2.76 -5.28
C PRO A 78 9.09 -2.04 -4.18
N LEU A 79 7.81 -1.75 -4.41
CA LEU A 79 6.98 -1.02 -3.45
C LEU A 79 6.53 -1.90 -2.28
N ASP A 80 6.18 -1.27 -1.16
CA ASP A 80 5.80 -1.94 0.08
C ASP A 80 4.62 -2.91 -0.10
N GLY A 81 3.61 -2.54 -0.89
CA GLY A 81 2.44 -3.40 -1.16
C GLY A 81 2.80 -4.70 -1.88
N GLY A 82 3.79 -4.66 -2.79
CA GLY A 82 4.33 -5.84 -3.45
C GLY A 82 4.96 -6.81 -2.46
N HIS A 83 5.78 -6.31 -1.53
CA HIS A 83 6.37 -7.11 -0.45
C HIS A 83 5.32 -7.76 0.46
N VAL A 84 4.29 -7.01 0.86
CA VAL A 84 3.21 -7.52 1.72
C VAL A 84 2.42 -8.63 1.02
N LEU A 85 1.95 -8.39 -0.20
CA LEU A 85 1.13 -9.35 -0.93
C LEU A 85 1.90 -10.59 -1.34
N LYS A 86 3.18 -10.43 -1.69
CA LYS A 86 4.12 -11.54 -1.88
C LYS A 86 4.20 -12.41 -0.63
N SER A 87 4.46 -11.78 0.52
CA SER A 87 4.61 -12.48 1.79
C SER A 87 3.33 -13.21 2.23
N ILE A 88 2.13 -12.65 1.96
CA ILE A 88 0.85 -13.32 2.21
C ILE A 88 0.62 -14.48 1.23
N THR A 89 0.71 -14.20 -0.09
CA THR A 89 0.35 -15.13 -1.17
C THR A 89 1.20 -16.39 -1.14
N PHE A 90 2.51 -16.23 -0.97
CA PHE A 90 3.39 -17.39 -0.94
C PHE A 90 3.32 -18.18 0.37
N SER A 91 2.75 -17.62 1.44
CA SER A 91 2.65 -18.30 2.74
C SER A 91 1.42 -19.20 2.81
N MET A 92 0.40 -18.93 1.99
CA MET A 92 -0.75 -19.79 1.78
C MET A 92 -0.40 -20.98 0.88
N ASN A 93 -1.28 -21.97 0.83
CA ASN A 93 -1.24 -22.94 -0.26
C ASN A 93 -1.30 -22.15 -1.57
N SER A 94 -0.34 -22.39 -2.48
CA SER A 94 -0.02 -21.47 -3.58
C SER A 94 -1.21 -21.17 -4.48
N TRP A 95 -2.16 -22.09 -4.60
CA TRP A 95 -3.42 -21.90 -5.33
C TRP A 95 -4.43 -21.02 -4.60
N ILE A 96 -4.59 -21.17 -3.28
CA ILE A 96 -5.56 -20.39 -2.49
C ILE A 96 -5.08 -18.94 -2.39
N GLY A 97 -3.78 -18.72 -2.17
CA GLY A 97 -3.18 -17.38 -2.17
C GLY A 97 -3.37 -16.69 -3.53
N LEU A 98 -3.12 -17.41 -4.63
CA LEU A 98 -3.31 -16.88 -5.98
C LEU A 98 -4.78 -16.50 -6.22
N VAL A 99 -5.73 -17.40 -5.96
CA VAL A 99 -7.16 -17.12 -6.14
C VAL A 99 -7.61 -15.94 -5.27
N GLY A 100 -7.19 -15.88 -4.01
CA GLY A 100 -7.51 -14.78 -3.10
C GLY A 100 -6.97 -13.44 -3.57
N SER A 101 -5.72 -13.40 -4.04
CA SER A 101 -5.10 -12.19 -4.60
C SER A 101 -5.81 -11.71 -5.88
N ILE A 102 -6.16 -12.63 -6.78
CA ILE A 102 -6.93 -12.33 -7.99
C ILE A 102 -8.32 -11.81 -7.64
N ALA A 103 -9.03 -12.45 -6.71
CA ALA A 103 -10.36 -12.01 -6.27
C ALA A 103 -10.31 -10.61 -5.66
N THR A 104 -9.29 -10.34 -4.84
CA THR A 104 -9.08 -9.02 -4.22
C THR A 104 -8.75 -7.96 -5.27
N ALA A 105 -7.87 -8.26 -6.23
CA ALA A 105 -7.56 -7.36 -7.33
C ALA A 105 -8.79 -7.09 -8.19
N ALA A 106 -9.57 -8.11 -8.55
CA ALA A 106 -10.81 -7.96 -9.32
C ALA A 106 -11.85 -7.10 -8.58
N LEU A 107 -12.02 -7.31 -7.27
CA LEU A 107 -12.88 -6.47 -6.44
C LEU A 107 -12.37 -5.02 -6.39
N GLY A 108 -11.06 -4.84 -6.22
CA GLY A 108 -10.43 -3.52 -6.24
C GLY A 108 -10.61 -2.80 -7.59
N ILE A 109 -10.47 -3.51 -8.71
CA ILE A 109 -10.72 -2.98 -10.06
C ILE A 109 -12.19 -2.59 -10.23
N TYR A 110 -13.12 -3.44 -9.77
CA TYR A 110 -14.55 -3.13 -9.80
C TYR A 110 -14.88 -1.86 -9.01
N ILE A 111 -14.35 -1.75 -7.79
CA ILE A 111 -14.49 -0.55 -6.96
C ILE A 111 -13.87 0.65 -7.68
N SER A 112 -12.65 0.51 -8.21
CA SER A 112 -11.96 1.57 -8.94
C SER A 112 -12.80 2.10 -10.10
N TYR A 113 -13.40 1.20 -10.88
CA TYR A 113 -14.29 1.57 -11.98
C TYR A 113 -15.56 2.29 -11.49
N ALA A 114 -16.17 1.80 -10.40
CA ALA A 114 -17.37 2.41 -9.82
C ALA A 114 -17.12 3.84 -9.30
N PHE A 115 -15.91 4.12 -8.81
CA PHE A 115 -15.53 5.43 -8.29
C PHE A 115 -14.75 6.30 -9.30
N GLY A 116 -14.59 5.84 -10.55
CA GLY A 116 -13.87 6.59 -11.58
C GLY A 116 -12.36 6.69 -11.36
N LEU A 117 -11.76 5.81 -10.57
CA LEU A 117 -10.32 5.75 -10.25
C LEU A 117 -9.58 4.90 -11.30
N THR A 118 -9.57 5.34 -12.56
CA THR A 118 -9.00 4.62 -13.71
C THR A 118 -7.52 4.23 -13.52
N LEU A 119 -6.67 5.13 -13.03
CA LEU A 119 -5.26 4.86 -12.76
C LEU A 119 -5.11 3.80 -11.66
N LEU A 120 -5.90 3.89 -10.58
CA LEU A 120 -5.87 2.87 -9.51
C LEU A 120 -6.28 1.50 -10.06
N GLY A 121 -7.32 1.46 -10.91
CA GLY A 121 -7.74 0.24 -11.61
C GLY A 121 -6.64 -0.33 -12.50
N PHE A 122 -5.97 0.51 -13.30
CA PHE A 122 -4.83 0.11 -14.13
C PHE A 122 -3.67 -0.45 -13.31
N LEU A 123 -3.32 0.20 -12.20
CA LEU A 123 -2.24 -0.25 -11.31
C LEU A 123 -2.57 -1.58 -10.63
N LEU A 124 -3.83 -1.81 -10.26
CA LEU A 124 -4.28 -3.10 -9.75
C LEU A 124 -4.21 -4.22 -10.80
N ILE A 125 -4.49 -3.91 -12.08
CA ILE A 125 -4.29 -4.86 -13.19
C ILE A 125 -2.80 -5.21 -13.32
N MET A 126 -1.92 -4.21 -13.29
CA MET A 126 -0.46 -4.44 -13.34
C MET A 126 0.00 -5.32 -12.17
N GLY A 127 -0.46 -5.06 -10.96
CA GLY A 127 -0.13 -5.92 -9.81
C GLY A 127 -0.66 -7.34 -9.91
N MET A 128 -1.84 -7.53 -10.50
CA MET A 128 -2.36 -8.87 -10.77
C MET A 128 -1.43 -9.65 -11.70
N LEU A 129 -0.89 -9.01 -12.74
CA LEU A 129 0.10 -9.64 -13.62
C LEU A 129 1.37 -10.02 -12.87
N GLU A 130 1.85 -9.14 -12.00
CA GLU A 130 3.06 -9.38 -11.21
C GLU A 130 2.90 -10.56 -10.25
N VAL A 131 1.77 -10.65 -9.55
CA VAL A 131 1.45 -11.79 -8.68
C VAL A 131 1.43 -13.11 -9.48
N VAL A 132 0.89 -13.11 -10.70
CA VAL A 132 0.86 -14.29 -11.58
C VAL A 132 2.27 -14.68 -12.04
N ILE A 133 3.09 -13.70 -12.45
CA ILE A 133 4.48 -13.91 -12.86
C ILE A 133 5.27 -14.52 -11.70
N GLU A 134 5.11 -13.96 -10.50
CA GLU A 134 5.85 -14.40 -9.33
C GLU A 134 5.41 -15.80 -8.89
N TRP A 135 4.12 -16.12 -8.97
CA TRP A 135 3.61 -17.48 -8.70
C TRP A 135 4.25 -18.53 -9.63
N ARG A 136 4.56 -18.18 -10.87
CA ARG A 136 5.31 -19.05 -11.80
C ARG A 136 6.78 -19.20 -11.40
N LEU A 137 7.38 -18.16 -10.83
CA LEU A 137 8.79 -18.11 -10.40
C LEU A 137 9.05 -18.61 -8.96
N ARG A 138 8.02 -19.15 -8.28
CA ARG A 138 7.97 -19.48 -6.85
C ARG A 138 9.07 -20.40 -6.28
N HIS A 139 9.86 -21.04 -7.13
CA HIS A 139 10.83 -22.06 -6.74
C HIS A 139 12.08 -21.54 -5.98
N HIS A 140 12.19 -20.22 -5.72
CA HIS A 140 13.42 -19.59 -5.20
C HIS A 140 13.29 -18.86 -3.85
N SER A 141 12.20 -19.04 -3.08
CA SER A 141 12.04 -18.31 -1.81
C SER A 141 12.43 -19.12 -0.57
N HIS A 142 13.45 -18.65 0.16
CA HIS A 142 14.00 -19.27 1.39
C HIS A 142 13.38 -18.73 2.70
N LEU A 143 12.41 -17.80 2.63
CA LEU A 143 11.82 -17.18 3.81
C LEU A 143 10.82 -18.12 4.49
N LEU A 144 10.84 -18.15 5.83
CA LEU A 144 9.86 -18.90 6.62
C LEU A 144 8.44 -18.35 6.40
N PRO A 145 7.44 -19.21 6.11
CA PRO A 145 6.08 -18.79 5.80
C PRO A 145 5.34 -18.21 7.01
N LEU A 146 4.35 -17.33 6.76
CA LEU A 146 3.43 -16.85 7.79
C LEU A 146 2.53 -17.97 8.31
N THR A 147 2.20 -17.92 9.59
CA THR A 147 1.10 -18.67 10.19
C THR A 147 -0.25 -18.21 9.60
N ARG A 148 -1.29 -19.06 9.67
CA ARG A 148 -2.64 -18.69 9.17
C ARG A 148 -3.17 -17.40 9.81
N TYR A 149 -2.93 -17.24 11.11
CA TYR A 149 -3.26 -16.00 11.82
C TYR A 149 -2.49 -14.81 11.24
N GLY A 150 -1.18 -14.96 11.04
CA GLY A 150 -0.35 -13.92 10.42
C GLY A 150 -0.88 -13.51 9.04
N GLN A 151 -1.25 -14.47 8.19
CA GLN A 151 -1.79 -14.19 6.86
C GLN A 151 -3.05 -13.33 6.91
N MET A 152 -4.02 -13.72 7.76
CA MET A 152 -5.27 -13.00 7.91
C MET A 152 -5.04 -11.61 8.51
N PHE A 153 -4.22 -11.51 9.56
CA PHE A 153 -3.88 -10.24 10.19
C PHE A 153 -3.22 -9.28 9.20
N SER A 154 -2.20 -9.76 8.47
CA SER A 154 -1.50 -8.98 7.45
C SER A 154 -2.43 -8.52 6.32
N PHE A 155 -3.33 -9.39 5.86
CA PHE A 155 -4.28 -9.06 4.81
C PHE A 155 -5.28 -7.99 5.26
N VAL A 156 -5.85 -8.14 6.46
CA VAL A 156 -6.77 -7.15 7.05
C VAL A 156 -6.05 -5.82 7.26
N TRP A 157 -4.82 -5.84 7.79
CA TRP A 157 -4.04 -4.62 8.01
C TRP A 157 -3.73 -3.90 6.70
N TYR A 158 -3.39 -4.63 5.64
CA TYR A 158 -3.19 -4.07 4.31
C TYR A 158 -4.48 -3.40 3.78
N LEU A 159 -5.61 -4.10 3.82
CA LEU A 159 -6.90 -3.56 3.37
C LEU A 159 -7.35 -2.33 4.17
N LEU A 160 -7.17 -2.33 5.50
CA LEU A 160 -7.47 -1.18 6.35
C LEU A 160 -6.61 0.03 5.99
N SER A 161 -5.33 -0.20 5.68
CA SER A 161 -4.40 0.87 5.32
C SER A 161 -4.78 1.49 3.96
N VAL A 162 -4.99 0.65 2.95
CA VAL A 162 -5.45 1.10 1.61
C VAL A 162 -6.80 1.82 1.71
N GLY A 163 -7.77 1.22 2.40
CA GLY A 163 -9.10 1.81 2.58
C GLY A 163 -9.06 3.14 3.33
N GLY A 164 -8.21 3.25 4.36
CA GLY A 164 -8.01 4.49 5.10
C GLY A 164 -7.47 5.63 4.23
N PHE A 165 -6.47 5.37 3.39
CA PHE A 165 -5.94 6.38 2.47
C PHE A 165 -6.94 6.79 1.40
N VAL A 166 -7.62 5.82 0.77
CA VAL A 166 -8.67 6.10 -0.22
C VAL A 166 -9.79 6.92 0.41
N ALA A 167 -10.21 6.60 1.63
CA ALA A 167 -11.25 7.35 2.33
C ALA A 167 -10.83 8.81 2.61
N ILE A 168 -9.59 9.05 3.02
CA ILE A 168 -9.07 10.42 3.24
C ILE A 168 -9.05 11.20 1.92
N ILE A 169 -8.53 10.60 0.85
CA ILE A 169 -8.47 11.25 -0.47
C ILE A 169 -9.88 11.58 -0.96
N TRP A 170 -10.81 10.62 -0.85
CA TRP A 170 -12.20 10.80 -1.27
C TRP A 170 -12.91 11.87 -0.44
N TYR A 171 -12.71 11.90 0.88
CA TYR A 171 -13.29 12.89 1.78
C TYR A 171 -12.91 14.32 1.37
N PHE A 172 -11.62 14.59 1.16
CA PHE A 172 -11.15 15.93 0.80
C PHE A 172 -11.47 16.32 -0.65
N ALA A 173 -11.48 15.37 -1.57
CA ALA A 173 -11.92 15.62 -2.95
C ALA A 173 -13.39 16.06 -3.01
N GLY A 174 -14.24 15.60 -2.08
CA GLY A 174 -15.64 15.99 -1.96
C GLY A 174 -15.87 17.43 -1.48
N LEU A 175 -14.84 18.12 -0.96
CA LEU A 175 -14.96 19.49 -0.45
C LEU A 175 -14.96 20.57 -1.55
N GLY A 176 -14.75 20.19 -2.82
CA GLY A 176 -14.90 21.08 -3.98
C GLY A 176 -13.72 22.01 -4.27
N ASP A 177 -12.62 21.92 -3.53
CA ASP A 177 -11.38 22.64 -3.82
C ASP A 177 -10.61 21.96 -4.97
N SER A 178 -10.13 22.77 -5.93
CA SER A 178 -9.40 22.29 -7.09
C SER A 178 -8.06 21.64 -6.73
N LEU A 179 -7.39 22.11 -5.66
CA LEU A 179 -6.12 21.53 -5.19
C LEU A 179 -6.33 20.22 -4.44
N LEU A 180 -7.38 20.13 -3.62
CA LEU A 180 -7.68 18.92 -2.84
C LEU A 180 -8.24 17.78 -3.67
N SER A 181 -8.84 18.09 -4.81
CA SER A 181 -9.32 17.09 -5.77
C SER A 181 -8.22 16.55 -6.69
N LEU A 182 -7.03 17.18 -6.74
CA LEU A 182 -5.92 16.73 -7.60
C LEU A 182 -5.56 15.25 -7.40
N PRO A 183 -5.44 14.72 -6.17
CA PRO A 183 -5.09 13.31 -5.99
C PRO A 183 -6.16 12.36 -6.52
N LEU A 184 -7.44 12.72 -6.39
CA LEU A 184 -8.53 11.95 -6.97
C LEU A 184 -8.57 12.06 -8.50
N GLN A 185 -8.23 13.23 -9.06
CA GLN A 185 -8.05 13.40 -10.51
C GLN A 185 -6.89 12.55 -11.02
N ILE A 186 -5.73 12.55 -10.36
CA ILE A 186 -4.58 11.70 -10.73
C ILE A 186 -4.98 10.23 -10.71
N LEU A 187 -5.75 9.81 -9.71
CA LEU A 187 -6.24 8.43 -9.64
C LEU A 187 -7.32 8.12 -10.70
N GLY A 188 -7.99 9.12 -11.25
CA GLY A 188 -9.12 9.00 -12.18
C GLY A 188 -8.89 9.46 -13.63
N THR A 189 -7.71 9.96 -13.96
CA THR A 189 -7.23 10.22 -15.32
C THR A 189 -6.66 8.95 -15.93
#